data_AF-A0A5E4LN57-F1
#
_entry.id   AF-A0A5E4LN57-F1
#
_cell.length_a   1.000
_cell.length_b   1.000
_cell.length_c   1.000
_cell.angle_alpha   90.00
_cell.angle_beta   90.00
_cell.angle_gamma   90.00
#
_symmetry.space_group_name_H-M   'P 1'
#
loop_
_entity.id
_entity.type
_entity.pdbx_description
1 polymer ?
#
loop_
_entity_poly.entity_id
_entity_poly.type
_entity_poly.pdbx_seq_one_letter_code
_entity_poly.pdbx_strand_id
1 'polypeptide(L)'
;MWMPLFRHICTILPFRSSIFKRRGSNALGDDVGFVDEFVAFLNKHKVIGLAVAFIIGAAAAKLVSALVADIVMRVIAVLVPGGEWRAAVLQLGPVKLLIGDFVGALIDFVIIAFVVFMIVKYAVKEEGK
;
A
#
# COMPACT_ATOMS: atom_id res chain seq x y z
N MET A 1 -41.88 42.21 17.92
CA MET A 1 -41.36 43.60 17.85
C MET A 1 -39.85 43.64 17.58
N TRP A 2 -39.30 42.80 16.70
CA TRP A 2 -37.86 42.78 16.29
C TRP A 2 -37.73 42.33 14.81
N MET A 3 -38.69 42.69 13.95
CA MET A 3 -38.78 42.28 12.53
C MET A 3 -38.56 43.38 11.45
N PRO A 4 -38.50 44.71 11.73
CA PRO A 4 -38.45 45.68 10.62
C PRO A 4 -37.04 46.00 10.09
N LEU A 5 -35.95 45.58 10.74
CA LEU A 5 -34.58 45.97 10.32
C LEU A 5 -33.92 45.04 9.29
N PHE A 6 -34.36 43.78 9.16
CA PHE A 6 -33.75 42.81 8.24
C PHE A 6 -34.29 42.89 6.80
N ARG A 7 -35.37 43.66 6.57
CA ARG A 7 -36.01 43.77 5.25
C ARG A 7 -35.31 44.74 4.29
N HIS A 8 -34.29 45.48 4.74
CA HIS A 8 -33.58 46.47 3.92
C HIS A 8 -32.21 46.04 3.39
N ILE A 9 -31.67 44.90 3.82
CA ILE A 9 -30.39 44.39 3.30
C ILE A 9 -30.55 43.47 2.07
N CYS A 10 -31.77 43.04 1.75
CA CYS A 10 -32.03 42.08 0.67
C CYS A 10 -32.35 42.72 -0.71
N THR A 11 -32.36 44.06 -0.83
CA THR A 11 -32.88 44.74 -2.05
C THR A 11 -31.81 45.40 -2.93
N ILE A 12 -30.52 45.29 -2.59
CA ILE A 12 -29.44 46.06 -3.26
C ILE A 12 -28.47 45.19 -4.09
N LEU A 13 -28.74 43.89 -4.30
CA LEU A 13 -28.00 43.08 -5.29
C LEU A 13 -28.89 42.53 -6.41
N PRO A 14 -29.30 43.37 -7.38
CA PRO A 14 -29.69 42.93 -8.70
C PRO A 14 -28.51 43.13 -9.66
N PHE A 15 -27.65 42.12 -9.83
CA PHE A 15 -26.69 42.15 -10.92
C PHE A 15 -26.44 40.75 -11.49
N ARG A 16 -27.25 40.47 -12.52
CA ARG A 16 -26.75 40.04 -13.82
C ARG A 16 -26.27 38.58 -13.91
N SER A 17 -27.23 37.76 -14.32
CA SER A 17 -27.14 36.86 -15.48
C SER A 17 -25.74 36.51 -16.00
N SER A 18 -25.49 35.20 -16.05
CA SER A 18 -24.98 34.54 -17.26
C SER A 18 -23.60 34.96 -17.76
N ILE A 19 -22.56 34.92 -16.94
CA ILE A 19 -21.17 34.72 -17.39
C ILE A 19 -20.53 33.92 -16.26
N PHE A 20 -20.37 32.60 -16.36
CA PHE A 20 -19.16 32.07 -16.96
C PHE A 20 -19.33 30.56 -17.21
N LYS A 21 -19.85 30.26 -18.40
CA LYS A 21 -19.64 28.98 -19.06
C LYS A 21 -18.14 28.87 -19.33
N ARG A 22 -17.35 28.30 -18.40
CA ARG A 22 -16.09 27.63 -18.79
C ARG A 22 -16.50 26.41 -19.58
N ARG A 23 -16.64 26.65 -20.88
CA ARG A 23 -16.60 25.67 -21.94
C ARG A 23 -15.27 24.94 -21.79
N GLY A 24 -15.25 23.84 -21.04
CA GLY A 24 -14.34 22.73 -21.30
C GLY A 24 -14.77 22.11 -22.62
N SER A 25 -14.39 22.78 -23.71
CA SER A 25 -14.67 22.39 -25.08
C SER A 25 -13.71 21.27 -25.45
N ASN A 26 -13.99 20.05 -24.99
CA ASN A 26 -13.47 18.85 -25.65
C ASN A 26 -14.32 18.66 -26.90
N ALA A 27 -14.12 19.54 -27.87
CA ALA A 27 -14.78 19.55 -29.17
C ALA A 27 -13.73 19.67 -30.27
N LEU A 28 -12.66 18.91 -30.12
CA LEU A 28 -11.76 18.51 -31.18
C LEU A 28 -11.60 17.01 -30.99
N GLY A 29 -11.78 16.26 -32.08
CA GLY A 29 -11.65 14.82 -32.07
C GLY A 29 -10.24 14.40 -31.67
N ASP A 30 -10.10 13.98 -30.42
CA ASP A 30 -9.37 12.77 -30.13
C ASP A 30 -10.15 11.64 -30.82
N ASP A 31 -9.62 11.14 -31.93
CA ASP A 31 -9.90 9.78 -32.35
C ASP A 31 -9.69 8.95 -31.09
N VAL A 32 -10.78 8.51 -30.42
CA VAL A 32 -10.70 7.89 -29.10
C VAL A 32 -9.76 6.72 -29.22
N GLY A 33 -8.51 6.98 -28.84
CA GLY A 33 -7.46 6.02 -29.01
C GLY A 33 -7.84 4.86 -28.13
N PHE A 34 -7.48 3.65 -28.53
CA PHE A 34 -7.58 2.49 -27.66
C PHE A 34 -7.04 2.77 -26.24
N VAL A 35 -6.06 3.67 -26.13
CA VAL A 35 -5.49 4.19 -24.87
C VAL A 35 -6.52 4.96 -24.03
N ASP A 36 -7.33 5.84 -24.60
CA ASP A 36 -8.33 6.61 -23.84
C ASP A 36 -9.50 5.74 -23.38
N GLU A 37 -9.95 4.78 -24.21
CA GLU A 37 -10.93 3.77 -23.79
C GLU A 37 -10.37 2.86 -22.69
N PHE A 38 -9.10 2.49 -22.78
CA PHE A 38 -8.42 1.71 -21.76
C PHE A 38 -8.28 2.49 -20.44
N VAL A 39 -7.89 3.77 -20.48
CA VAL A 39 -7.82 4.63 -19.30
C VAL A 39 -9.22 4.83 -18.69
N ALA A 40 -10.26 5.02 -19.51
CA ALA A 40 -11.64 5.11 -19.05
C ALA A 40 -12.13 3.79 -18.40
N PHE A 41 -11.73 2.64 -18.92
CA PHE A 41 -11.99 1.32 -18.34
C PHE A 41 -11.30 1.15 -16.98
N LEU A 42 -10.00 1.47 -16.89
CA LEU A 42 -9.24 1.39 -15.64
C LEU A 42 -9.85 2.27 -14.53
N ASN A 43 -10.33 3.46 -14.91
CA ASN A 43 -11.01 4.39 -14.02
C ASN A 43 -12.38 3.87 -13.57
N LYS A 44 -13.18 3.28 -14.48
CA LYS A 44 -14.47 2.67 -14.12
C LYS A 44 -14.33 1.52 -13.11
N HIS A 45 -13.30 0.68 -13.29
CA HIS A 45 -13.10 -0.51 -12.45
C HIS A 45 -12.21 -0.26 -11.22
N LYS A 46 -11.78 0.98 -10.96
CA LYS A 46 -10.91 1.35 -9.82
C LYS A 46 -9.61 0.55 -9.72
N VAL A 47 -9.14 -0.05 -10.83
CA VAL A 47 -7.96 -0.92 -10.86
C VAL A 47 -6.69 -0.13 -10.52
N ILE A 48 -6.67 1.16 -10.84
CA ILE A 48 -5.56 2.07 -10.53
C ILE A 48 -5.29 2.11 -9.02
N GLY A 49 -6.34 2.15 -8.19
CA GLY A 49 -6.19 2.14 -6.73
C GLY A 49 -5.63 0.83 -6.20
N LEU A 50 -6.06 -0.31 -6.76
CA LEU A 50 -5.52 -1.63 -6.44
C LEU A 50 -4.05 -1.75 -6.82
N ALA A 51 -3.68 -1.27 -8.01
CA ALA A 51 -2.31 -1.32 -8.51
C ALA A 51 -1.34 -0.55 -7.59
N VAL A 52 -1.72 0.66 -7.18
CA VAL A 52 -0.90 1.47 -6.25
C VAL A 52 -0.77 0.78 -4.89
N ALA A 53 -1.88 0.27 -4.34
CA ALA A 53 -1.85 -0.45 -3.07
C ALA A 53 -0.95 -1.71 -3.12
N PHE A 54 -0.98 -2.46 -4.22
CA PHE A 54 -0.14 -3.65 -4.39
C PHE A 54 1.35 -3.31 -4.48
N ILE A 55 1.72 -2.26 -5.23
CA ILE A 55 3.13 -1.84 -5.37
C ILE A 55 3.68 -1.38 -4.01
N ILE A 56 2.91 -0.58 -3.26
CA ILE A 56 3.31 -0.13 -1.92
C ILE A 56 3.38 -1.33 -0.96
N GLY A 57 2.42 -2.25 -1.02
CA GLY A 57 2.42 -3.48 -0.21
C GLY A 57 3.64 -4.37 -0.48
N ALA A 58 4.01 -4.55 -1.75
CA ALA A 58 5.18 -5.33 -2.14
C ALA A 58 6.50 -4.65 -1.67
N ALA A 59 6.59 -3.32 -1.75
CA ALA A 59 7.75 -2.58 -1.25
C ALA A 59 7.86 -2.66 0.28
N ALA A 60 6.74 -2.51 1.00
CA ALA A 60 6.70 -2.64 2.46
C ALA A 60 7.08 -4.06 2.93
N ALA A 61 6.58 -5.09 2.25
CA ALA A 61 6.96 -6.48 2.55
C ALA A 61 8.46 -6.71 2.38
N LYS A 62 9.08 -6.18 1.33
CA LYS A 62 10.54 -6.26 1.14
C LYS A 62 11.33 -5.58 2.26
N LEU A 63 10.87 -4.41 2.70
CA LEU A 63 11.51 -3.68 3.81
C LEU A 63 11.45 -4.47 5.12
N VAL A 64 10.31 -5.09 5.42
CA VAL A 64 10.16 -5.96 6.60
C VAL A 64 11.06 -7.18 6.48
N SER A 65 11.07 -7.86 5.33
CA SER A 65 11.93 -9.03 5.12
C SER A 65 13.43 -8.71 5.24
N ALA A 66 13.87 -7.54 4.76
CA ALA A 66 15.26 -7.10 4.91
C ALA A 66 15.61 -6.86 6.39
N LEU A 67 14.73 -6.19 7.14
CA LEU A 67 14.91 -5.95 8.56
C LEU A 67 14.95 -7.26 9.37
N VAL A 68 14.08 -8.22 9.03
CA VAL A 68 14.09 -9.55 9.65
C VAL A 68 15.38 -10.28 9.31
N ALA A 69 15.79 -10.30 8.03
CA ALA A 69 17.02 -10.95 7.62
C ALA A 69 18.23 -10.40 8.39
N ASP A 70 18.36 -9.07 8.50
CA ASP A 70 19.49 -8.44 9.17
C ASP A 70 19.51 -8.72 10.68
N ILE A 71 18.37 -8.65 11.37
CA ILE A 71 18.30 -8.84 12.82
C ILE A 71 18.37 -10.33 13.18
N VAL A 72 17.60 -11.18 12.50
CA VAL A 72 17.50 -12.61 12.81
C VAL A 72 18.79 -13.33 12.47
N MET A 73 19.36 -13.07 11.29
CA MET A 73 20.65 -13.69 10.93
C MET A 73 21.73 -13.28 11.91
N ARG A 74 21.75 -12.02 12.38
CA ARG A 74 22.73 -11.55 13.36
C ARG A 74 22.54 -12.20 14.72
N VAL A 75 21.31 -12.32 15.21
CA VAL A 75 21.01 -12.96 16.50
C VAL A 75 21.32 -14.46 16.45
N ILE A 76 20.93 -15.14 15.36
CA ILE A 76 21.17 -16.58 15.24
C ILE A 76 22.66 -16.88 14.99
N ALA A 77 23.39 -16.05 14.26
CA ALA A 77 24.83 -16.22 14.06
C ALA A 77 25.64 -16.13 15.36
N VAL A 78 25.14 -15.40 16.36
CA VAL A 78 25.77 -15.31 17.69
C VAL A 78 25.44 -16.53 18.56
N LEU A 79 24.24 -17.10 18.42
CA LEU A 79 23.79 -18.26 19.20
C LEU A 79 24.28 -19.60 18.64
N VAL A 80 24.44 -19.71 17.32
CA VAL A 80 24.96 -20.89 16.62
C VAL A 80 26.12 -20.47 15.73
N PRO A 81 27.37 -20.45 16.25
CA PRO A 81 28.54 -20.17 15.43
C PRO A 81 28.69 -21.29 14.39
N GLY A 82 28.36 -20.99 13.13
CA GLY A 82 28.51 -21.91 12.00
C GLY A 82 27.30 -22.04 11.07
N GLY A 83 26.10 -21.58 11.45
CA GLY A 83 24.93 -21.57 10.54
C GLY A 83 24.43 -22.95 10.07
N GLU A 84 24.96 -24.03 10.64
CA GLU A 84 24.75 -25.44 10.24
C GLU A 84 23.28 -25.90 10.31
N TRP A 85 22.42 -25.22 11.07
CA TRP A 85 21.01 -25.60 11.23
C TRP A 85 20.16 -25.37 9.98
N ARG A 86 20.52 -24.40 9.12
CA ARG A 86 19.93 -24.24 7.77
C ARG A 86 20.64 -25.13 6.74
N ALA A 87 21.90 -25.46 7.00
CA ALA A 87 22.74 -26.29 6.13
C ALA A 87 22.66 -27.80 6.43
N ALA A 88 21.73 -28.25 7.29
CA ALA A 88 21.49 -29.65 7.57
C ALA A 88 20.95 -30.37 6.31
N VAL A 89 21.86 -30.80 5.45
CA VAL A 89 21.59 -31.60 4.25
C VAL A 89 21.75 -33.06 4.63
N LEU A 90 20.64 -33.79 4.76
CA LEU A 90 20.68 -35.26 4.80
C LEU A 90 21.02 -35.76 3.39
N GLN A 91 22.28 -36.14 3.18
CA GLN A 91 22.74 -36.74 1.93
C GLN A 91 22.28 -38.20 1.88
N LEU A 92 21.09 -38.44 1.33
CA LEU A 92 20.64 -39.78 0.94
C LEU A 92 21.00 -40.01 -0.53
N GLY A 93 22.27 -40.30 -0.81
CA GLY A 93 22.76 -40.59 -2.16
C GLY A 93 22.61 -39.40 -3.13
N PRO A 94 22.12 -39.60 -4.38
CA PRO A 94 22.10 -38.55 -5.41
C PRO A 94 21.03 -37.47 -5.22
N VAL A 95 20.18 -37.55 -4.18
CA VAL A 95 19.10 -36.58 -3.92
C VAL A 95 19.40 -35.81 -2.64
N LYS A 96 19.70 -34.50 -2.79
CA LYS A 96 19.87 -33.57 -1.67
C LYS A 96 18.49 -33.15 -1.15
N LEU A 97 17.99 -33.77 -0.09
CA LEU A 97 16.78 -33.32 0.59
C LEU A 97 17.14 -32.17 1.53
N LEU A 98 16.85 -30.93 1.11
CA LEU A 98 17.12 -29.70 1.84
C LEU A 98 16.07 -29.43 2.93
N ILE A 99 15.92 -30.37 3.88
CA ILE A 99 14.98 -30.23 5.00
C ILE A 99 15.34 -29.01 5.87
N GLY A 100 16.63 -28.69 6.00
CA GLY A 100 17.10 -27.50 6.72
C GLY A 100 16.66 -26.17 6.10
N ASP A 101 16.57 -26.08 4.77
CA ASP A 101 16.15 -24.87 4.06
C ASP A 101 14.65 -24.62 4.23
N PHE A 102 13.84 -25.68 4.16
CA PHE A 102 12.40 -25.58 4.40
C PHE A 102 12.07 -25.15 5.83
N VAL A 103 12.75 -25.73 6.84
CA VAL A 103 12.56 -25.34 8.25
C VAL A 103 13.06 -23.90 8.48
N GLY A 104 14.16 -23.50 7.84
CA GLY A 104 14.63 -22.12 7.84
C GLY A 104 13.58 -21.14 7.30
N ALA A 105 13.02 -21.42 6.12
CA ALA A 105 11.96 -20.62 5.52
C ALA A 105 10.69 -20.57 6.37
N LEU A 106 10.33 -21.66 7.04
CA LEU A 106 9.17 -21.73 7.94
C LEU A 106 9.39 -20.85 9.18
N ILE A 107 10.58 -20.88 9.77
CA ILE A 107 10.94 -20.00 10.90
C ILE A 107 10.94 -18.54 10.45
N ASP A 108 11.55 -18.23 9.32
CA ASP A 108 11.61 -16.85 8.79
C ASP A 108 10.18 -16.31 8.52
N PHE A 109 9.26 -17.14 8.01
CA PHE A 109 7.85 -16.77 7.84
C PHE A 109 7.16 -16.44 9.17
N VAL A 110 7.33 -17.27 10.20
CA VAL A 110 6.76 -17.04 11.53
C VAL A 110 7.32 -15.75 12.14
N ILE A 111 8.61 -15.47 11.96
CA ILE A 111 9.23 -14.24 12.48
C ILE A 111 8.71 -13.00 11.73
N ILE A 112 8.64 -13.03 10.40
CA ILE A 112 8.08 -11.91 9.62
C ILE A 112 6.65 -11.61 10.06
N ALA A 113 5.81 -12.65 10.23
CA ALA A 113 4.45 -12.48 10.73
C ALA A 113 4.41 -11.83 12.12
N PHE A 114 5.31 -12.23 13.02
CA PHE A 114 5.41 -11.65 14.36
C PHE A 114 5.85 -10.18 14.34
N VAL A 115 6.82 -9.81 13.51
CA VAL A 115 7.30 -8.43 13.38
C VAL A 115 6.21 -7.53 12.79
N VAL A 116 5.53 -7.97 11.73
CA VAL A 116 4.40 -7.21 11.15
C VAL A 116 3.30 -6.99 12.18
N PHE A 117 2.94 -8.03 12.93
CA PHE A 117 1.95 -7.92 14.00
C PHE A 117 2.35 -6.89 15.05
N MET A 118 3.63 -6.88 15.45
CA MET A 118 4.16 -5.93 16.41
C MET A 118 4.05 -4.47 15.91
N ILE A 119 4.46 -4.22 14.65
CA ILE A 119 4.40 -2.88 14.03
C ILE A 119 2.96 -2.37 13.96
N VAL A 120 2.02 -3.20 13.51
CA VAL A 120 0.60 -2.82 13.44
C VAL A 120 0.05 -2.54 14.84
N LYS A 121 0.42 -3.33 15.84
CA LYS A 121 0.03 -3.11 17.24
C LYS A 121 0.55 -1.79 17.80
N TYR A 122 1.78 -1.41 17.47
CA TYR A 122 2.34 -0.11 17.88
C TYR A 122 1.68 1.05 17.14
N ALA A 123 1.50 0.94 15.83
CA ALA A 123 0.86 1.98 15.02
C ALA A 123 -0.59 2.27 15.46
N VAL A 124 -1.37 1.22 15.75
CA VAL A 124 -2.77 1.36 16.23
C VAL A 124 -2.85 1.93 17.66
N LYS A 125 -1.76 1.88 18.44
CA LYS A 125 -1.75 2.35 19.83
C LYS A 125 -1.67 3.89 19.96
N GLU A 126 -1.33 4.60 18.89
CA GLU A 126 -1.16 6.06 18.87
C GLU A 126 -2.49 6.82 18.69
N GLU A 127 -3.56 6.17 18.19
CA GLU A 127 -4.90 6.78 18.04
C GLU A 127 -5.70 6.81 19.38
N GLY A 128 -5.05 6.46 20.48
CA GLY A 128 -5.66 6.34 21.81
C GLY A 128 -5.33 7.47 22.78
N LYS A 129 -5.05 8.68 22.29
CA LYS A 129 -4.92 9.90 23.10
C LYS A 129 -5.55 11.11 22.45
#